data_AF-A0A0L6WA39-F1
#
_entry.id   AF-A0A0L6WA39-F1
#
_cell.length_a   1.000
_cell.length_b   1.000
_cell.length_c   1.000
_cell.angle_alpha   90.00
_cell.angle_beta   90.00
_cell.angle_gamma   90.00
#
_symmetry.space_group_name_H-M   'P 1'
#
loop_
_entity.id
_entity.type
_entity.pdbx_description
1 polymer ?
#
loop_
_entity_poly.entity_id
_entity_poly.type
_entity_poly.pdbx_seq_one_letter_code
_entity_poly.pdbx_strand_id
1 'polypeptide(L)'
;MIFIHSAGGCGKTFVCNTLASAVRSNGDVALCVASSGIAALLLEGGRTAHSRFKIPIPALDTSIANIKRGTQLSQLLLQTKVVIWDEVPMQHKNAIDSVDRGFRDILEKDVPFGGVTVVFGGDFRQTLPVIQ
;
A
#
# COMPACT_ATOMS: atom_id res chain seq x y z
N MET A 1 -0.40 12.25 0.51
CA MET A 1 -0.11 11.18 -0.46
C MET A 1 0.94 11.69 -1.43
N ILE A 2 1.91 10.85 -1.80
CA ILE A 2 2.97 11.18 -2.78
C ILE A 2 2.92 10.11 -3.88
N PHE A 3 3.08 10.50 -5.15
CA PHE A 3 3.13 9.55 -6.27
C PHE A 3 4.49 9.67 -6.99
N ILE A 4 5.22 8.56 -7.06
CA ILE A 4 6.47 8.42 -7.81
C ILE A 4 6.13 7.85 -9.18
N HIS A 5 6.11 8.72 -10.18
CA HIS A 5 5.91 8.36 -11.57
C HIS A 5 7.25 8.22 -12.28
N SER A 6 7.51 7.07 -12.87
CA SER A 6 8.66 6.89 -13.76
C SER A 6 8.38 5.81 -14.79
N ALA A 7 9.04 5.88 -15.94
CA ALA A 7 9.02 4.81 -16.92
C ALA A 7 9.67 3.51 -16.39
N GLY A 8 9.45 2.42 -17.10
CA GLY A 8 10.07 1.12 -16.81
C GLY A 8 11.59 1.22 -16.86
N GLY A 9 12.27 0.61 -15.89
CA GLY A 9 13.73 0.62 -15.81
C GLY A 9 14.37 1.87 -15.20
N CYS A 10 13.60 2.89 -14.81
CA CYS A 10 14.14 4.13 -14.22
C CYS A 10 14.45 4.07 -12.71
N GLY A 11 14.53 2.87 -12.11
CA GLY A 11 14.89 2.72 -10.70
C GLY A 11 13.80 3.04 -9.69
N LYS A 12 12.51 3.06 -10.08
CA LYS A 12 11.37 3.31 -9.17
C LYS A 12 11.39 2.45 -7.92
N THR A 13 11.49 1.13 -8.11
CA THR A 13 11.54 0.16 -7.02
C THR A 13 12.78 0.36 -6.15
N PHE A 14 13.91 0.78 -6.74
CA PHE A 14 15.09 1.15 -5.96
C PHE A 14 14.78 2.34 -5.03
N VAL A 15 14.18 3.41 -5.55
CA VAL A 15 13.77 4.58 -4.74
C VAL A 15 12.77 4.18 -3.65
N CYS A 16 11.78 3.34 -3.97
CA CYS A 16 10.83 2.79 -3.00
C CYS A 16 11.54 2.05 -1.85
N ASN A 17 12.50 1.18 -2.17
CA ASN A 17 13.26 0.46 -1.17
C ASN A 17 14.16 1.41 -0.36
N THR A 18 14.86 2.34 -1.01
CA THR A 18 15.69 3.33 -0.32
C THR A 18 14.88 4.16 0.67
N LEU A 19 13.66 4.59 0.30
CA LEU A 19 12.77 5.31 1.19
C LEU A 19 12.32 4.43 2.37
N ALA A 20 11.98 3.16 2.11
CA ALA A 20 11.64 2.22 3.17
C ALA A 20 12.80 2.06 4.17
N SER A 21 14.00 1.84 3.66
CA SER A 21 15.21 1.65 4.46
C SER A 21 15.56 2.91 5.26
N ALA A 22 15.39 4.11 4.68
CA ALA A 22 15.62 5.37 5.38
C ALA A 22 14.61 5.60 6.53
N VAL A 23 13.35 5.21 6.37
CA VAL A 23 12.37 5.26 7.46
C VAL A 23 12.72 4.22 8.54
N ARG A 24 13.06 3.00 8.13
CA ARG A 24 13.47 1.92 9.05
C ARG A 24 14.75 2.26 9.83
N SER A 25 15.71 2.95 9.21
CA SER A 25 16.94 3.37 9.90
C SER A 25 16.69 4.39 11.00
N ASN A 26 15.56 5.11 10.96
CA ASN A 26 15.12 6.01 12.03
C ASN A 26 14.35 5.27 13.14
N GLY A 27 14.23 3.93 13.07
CA GLY A 27 13.45 3.13 14.01
C GLY A 27 11.94 3.15 13.76
N ASP A 28 11.48 3.82 12.70
CA ASP A 28 10.07 3.90 12.32
C ASP A 28 9.65 2.70 11.46
N VAL A 29 8.34 2.41 11.43
CA VAL A 29 7.79 1.30 10.62
C VAL A 29 7.43 1.76 9.22
N ALA A 30 8.03 1.12 8.21
CA ALA A 30 7.68 1.23 6.79
C ALA A 30 7.07 -0.08 6.26
N LEU A 31 5.81 -0.02 5.80
CA LEU A 31 5.14 -1.13 5.15
C LEU A 31 5.31 -1.04 3.64
N CYS A 32 5.95 -2.05 3.06
CA CYS A 32 6.06 -2.16 1.60
C CYS A 32 5.00 -3.14 1.08
N VAL A 33 4.20 -2.69 0.12
CA VAL A 33 3.21 -3.49 -0.58
C VAL A 33 3.29 -3.29 -2.09
N ALA A 34 2.79 -4.24 -2.85
CA ALA A 34 2.61 -4.08 -4.29
C ALA A 34 1.30 -4.70 -4.77
N SER A 35 0.84 -4.30 -5.96
CA SER A 35 -0.38 -4.84 -6.56
C SER A 35 -0.22 -6.28 -7.05
N SER A 36 0.99 -6.64 -7.54
CA SER A 36 1.36 -7.98 -8.02
C SER A 36 2.29 -8.70 -7.04
N GLY A 37 2.23 -10.04 -7.03
CA GLY A 37 3.16 -10.89 -6.28
C GLY A 37 4.61 -10.71 -6.74
N ILE A 38 4.85 -10.60 -8.05
CA ILE A 38 6.20 -10.42 -8.61
C ILE A 38 6.77 -9.06 -8.19
N ALA A 39 5.98 -7.99 -8.26
CA ALA A 39 6.39 -6.67 -7.81
C ALA A 39 6.67 -6.63 -6.30
N ALA A 40 5.88 -7.37 -5.50
CA ALA A 40 6.11 -7.47 -4.06
C ALA A 40 7.45 -8.13 -3.70
N LEU A 41 7.96 -9.07 -4.51
CA LEU A 41 9.26 -9.71 -4.30
C LEU A 41 10.43 -8.74 -4.49
N LEU A 42 10.24 -7.68 -5.29
CA LEU A 42 11.26 -6.66 -5.51
C LEU A 42 11.32 -5.63 -4.37
N LEU A 43 10.32 -5.60 -3.49
CA LEU A 43 10.28 -4.74 -2.32
C LEU A 43 10.84 -5.47 -1.09
N GLU A 44 11.69 -4.79 -0.31
CA GLU A 44 12.27 -5.37 0.89
C GLU A 44 11.20 -5.60 1.98
N GLY A 45 10.95 -6.88 2.30
CA GLY A 45 9.86 -7.29 3.19
C GLY A 45 8.46 -7.09 2.57
N GLY A 46 8.39 -6.98 1.25
CA GLY A 46 7.19 -6.72 0.48
C GLY A 46 6.15 -7.83 0.59
N ARG A 47 4.87 -7.44 0.49
CA ARG A 47 3.72 -8.34 0.35
C ARG A 47 2.75 -7.77 -0.66
N THR A 48 1.86 -8.59 -1.22
CA THR A 48 0.77 -8.04 -2.03
C THR A 48 -0.17 -7.19 -1.16
N ALA A 49 -0.72 -6.12 -1.70
CA ALA A 49 -1.67 -5.27 -0.99
C ALA A 49 -2.88 -6.08 -0.49
N HIS A 50 -3.38 -7.00 -1.32
CA HIS A 50 -4.44 -7.93 -0.96
C HIS A 50 -4.11 -8.77 0.28
N SER A 51 -2.93 -9.40 0.31
CA SER A 51 -2.53 -10.26 1.43
C SER A 51 -2.24 -9.46 2.71
N ARG A 52 -1.64 -8.27 2.57
CA ARG A 52 -1.26 -7.40 3.67
C ARG A 52 -2.46 -6.75 4.33
N PHE A 53 -3.39 -6.21 3.56
CA PHE A 53 -4.53 -5.45 4.08
C PHE A 53 -5.84 -6.23 4.13
N LYS A 54 -5.85 -7.51 3.71
CA LYS A 54 -7.07 -8.33 3.70
C LYS A 54 -8.19 -7.69 2.87
N ILE A 55 -7.82 -7.21 1.68
CA ILE A 55 -8.75 -6.62 0.72
C ILE A 55 -9.72 -7.72 0.25
N PRO A 56 -11.04 -7.49 0.29
CA PRO A 56 -12.03 -8.44 -0.24
C PRO A 56 -11.85 -8.70 -1.74
N ILE A 57 -12.20 -9.91 -2.19
CA ILE A 57 -12.26 -10.29 -3.60
C ILE A 57 -13.67 -10.85 -3.86
N PRO A 58 -14.50 -10.19 -4.69
CA PRO A 58 -14.25 -8.93 -5.40
C PRO A 58 -14.25 -7.70 -4.45
N ALA A 59 -13.49 -6.66 -4.81
CA ALA A 59 -13.50 -5.38 -4.11
C ALA A 59 -14.58 -4.47 -4.72
N LEU A 60 -15.70 -4.33 -4.02
CA LEU A 60 -16.81 -3.46 -4.41
C LEU A 60 -16.59 -2.04 -3.87
N ASP A 61 -17.35 -1.11 -4.44
CA ASP A 61 -17.40 0.30 -4.09
C ASP A 61 -17.82 0.57 -2.64
N THR A 62 -18.47 -0.39 -1.96
CA THR A 62 -18.80 -0.34 -0.52
C THR A 62 -17.88 -1.20 0.35
N SER A 63 -16.92 -1.91 -0.24
CA SER A 63 -16.01 -2.78 0.51
C SER A 63 -15.12 -2.01 1.48
N ILE A 64 -14.77 -2.69 2.57
CA ILE A 64 -13.82 -2.25 3.60
C ILE A 64 -12.81 -3.38 3.78
N ALA A 65 -11.54 -3.02 3.89
CA ALA A 65 -10.46 -3.98 4.10
C ALA A 65 -10.68 -4.69 5.44
N ASN A 66 -10.63 -6.03 5.46
CA ASN A 66 -10.99 -6.84 6.64
C ASN A 66 -9.85 -6.87 7.68
N ILE A 67 -9.48 -5.69 8.16
CA ILE A 67 -8.47 -5.48 9.19
C ILE A 67 -9.21 -5.39 10.52
N LYS A 68 -9.08 -6.42 11.37
CA LYS A 68 -9.76 -6.45 12.67
C LYS A 68 -8.94 -5.69 13.71
N ARG A 69 -9.62 -4.91 14.57
CA ARG A 69 -9.01 -4.29 15.76
C ARG A 69 -8.46 -5.36 16.71
N GLY A 70 -7.40 -5.03 17.43
CA GLY A 70 -6.72 -5.95 18.35
C GLY A 70 -5.88 -7.04 17.69
N THR A 71 -5.79 -7.07 16.36
CA THR A 71 -4.87 -7.97 15.64
C THR A 71 -3.47 -7.38 15.53
N GLN A 72 -2.47 -8.23 15.31
CA GLN A 72 -1.08 -7.80 15.04
C GLN A 72 -1.00 -6.80 13.88
N LEU A 73 -1.83 -6.97 12.84
CA LEU A 73 -1.87 -6.04 11.72
C LEU A 73 -2.38 -4.65 12.16
N SER A 74 -3.43 -4.58 12.98
CA SER A 74 -3.93 -3.30 13.49
C SER A 74 -2.91 -2.59 14.38
N GLN A 75 -2.20 -3.34 15.23
CA GLN A 75 -1.11 -2.80 16.06
C GLN A 75 0.04 -2.29 15.20
N LEU A 76 0.40 -3.02 14.15
CA LEU A 76 1.43 -2.59 13.22
C LEU A 76 1.03 -1.32 12.45
N LEU A 77 -0.24 -1.19 12.04
CA LEU A 77 -0.74 0.01 11.39
C LEU A 77 -0.67 1.24 12.29
N LEU A 78 -0.95 1.10 13.59
CA LEU A 78 -0.81 2.18 14.57
C LEU A 78 0.63 2.71 14.68
N GLN A 79 1.62 1.86 14.45
CA GLN A 79 3.04 2.22 14.46
C GLN A 79 3.58 2.61 13.07
N THR A 80 2.80 2.41 12.01
CA THR A 80 3.25 2.63 10.63
C THR A 80 3.32 4.11 10.33
N LYS A 81 4.51 4.56 9.93
CA LYS A 81 4.75 5.95 9.52
C LYS A 81 4.55 6.14 8.02
N VAL A 82 4.96 5.14 7.24
CA VAL A 82 4.82 5.14 5.78
C VAL A 82 4.34 3.81 5.24
N VAL A 83 3.44 3.88 4.26
CA VAL A 83 3.09 2.76 3.37
C VAL A 83 3.64 3.08 1.99
N ILE A 84 4.50 2.20 1.47
CA ILE A 84 5.01 2.26 0.11
C ILE A 84 4.25 1.22 -0.69
N TRP A 85 3.58 1.66 -1.74
CA TRP A 85 2.75 0.80 -2.57
C TRP A 85 3.22 0.89 -4.02
N ASP A 86 3.84 -0.17 -4.52
CA ASP A 86 4.36 -0.25 -5.89
C ASP A 86 3.35 -0.86 -6.87
N GLU A 87 3.48 -0.51 -8.14
CA GLU A 87 2.58 -0.89 -9.24
C GLU A 87 1.09 -0.58 -8.97
N VAL A 88 0.82 0.59 -8.38
CA VAL A 88 -0.53 1.06 -8.03
C VAL A 88 -1.48 1.16 -9.24
N PRO A 89 -1.03 1.56 -10.44
CA PRO A 89 -1.90 1.59 -11.63
C PRO A 89 -2.50 0.23 -12.00
N MET A 90 -1.93 -0.89 -11.53
CA MET A 90 -2.51 -2.22 -11.73
C MET A 90 -3.65 -2.54 -10.75
N GLN A 91 -3.86 -1.70 -9.73
CA GLN A 91 -4.85 -1.93 -8.67
C GLN A 91 -6.19 -1.28 -9.03
N HIS A 92 -7.29 -2.02 -8.81
CA HIS A 92 -8.63 -1.45 -8.94
C HIS A 92 -8.88 -0.36 -7.90
N LYS A 93 -9.54 0.74 -8.30
CA LYS A 93 -9.86 1.87 -7.40
C LYS A 93 -10.55 1.43 -6.12
N ASN A 94 -11.57 0.57 -6.22
CA ASN A 94 -12.32 0.09 -5.05
C ASN A 94 -11.43 -0.61 -4.02
N ALA A 95 -10.35 -1.26 -4.46
CA ALA A 95 -9.43 -1.91 -3.54
C ALA A 95 -8.57 -0.88 -2.77
N ILE A 96 -8.19 0.22 -3.41
CA ILE A 96 -7.50 1.34 -2.75
C ILE A 96 -8.45 2.01 -1.76
N ASP A 97 -9.68 2.31 -2.18
CA ASP A 97 -10.72 2.92 -1.33
C ASP A 97 -11.08 2.03 -0.14
N SER A 98 -11.14 0.71 -0.34
CA SER A 98 -11.36 -0.28 0.72
C SER A 98 -10.25 -0.24 1.77
N VAL A 99 -8.99 -0.02 1.37
CA VAL A 99 -7.85 0.12 2.30
C VAL A 99 -7.92 1.44 3.05
N ASP A 100 -8.20 2.54 2.35
CA ASP A 100 -8.38 3.87 2.96
C ASP A 100 -9.45 3.82 4.06
N ARG A 101 -10.64 3.28 3.77
CA ARG A 101 -11.71 3.11 4.77
C ARG A 101 -11.27 2.25 5.95
N GLY A 102 -10.55 1.15 5.69
CA GLY A 102 -10.03 0.29 6.76
C GLY A 102 -9.02 1.02 7.65
N PHE A 103 -8.18 1.88 7.08
CA PHE A 103 -7.23 2.67 7.85
C PHE A 103 -7.94 3.74 8.69
N ARG A 104 -8.94 4.43 8.13
CA ARG A 104 -9.73 5.41 8.88
C ARG A 104 -10.47 4.79 10.06
N ASP A 105 -11.02 3.58 9.89
CA ASP A 105 -11.67 2.85 10.98
C ASP A 105 -10.67 2.40 12.06
N ILE A 106 -9.54 1.78 11.68
CA ILE A 106 -8.55 1.29 12.64
C ILE A 106 -7.86 2.43 13.41
N LEU A 107 -7.58 3.55 12.74
CA LEU A 107 -6.86 4.69 13.31
C LEU A 107 -7.80 5.74 13.92
N GLU A 108 -9.12 5.56 13.78
CA GLU A 108 -10.17 6.45 14.27
C GLU A 108 -9.99 7.91 13.83
N LYS A 109 -9.55 8.09 12.58
CA LYS A 109 -9.24 9.40 12.00
C LYS A 109 -9.89 9.50 10.62
N ASP A 110 -10.80 10.45 10.45
CA ASP A 110 -11.46 10.72 9.16
C ASP A 110 -10.60 11.64 8.27
N VAL A 111 -9.38 11.18 7.98
CA VAL A 111 -8.49 11.78 6.99
C VAL A 111 -7.95 10.66 6.09
N PRO A 112 -7.49 10.96 4.86
CA PRO A 112 -6.99 9.92 3.95
C PRO A 112 -5.96 9.00 4.63
N PHE A 113 -6.20 7.69 4.51
CA PHE A 113 -5.44 6.60 5.12
C PHE A 113 -5.25 6.76 6.64
N GLY A 114 -6.21 7.35 7.34
CA GLY A 114 -6.12 7.62 8.78
C GLY A 114 -4.89 8.45 9.19
N GLY A 115 -4.32 9.21 8.25
CA GLY A 115 -3.17 10.09 8.45
C GLY A 115 -1.82 9.42 8.21
N VAL A 116 -1.80 8.14 7.84
CA VAL A 116 -0.56 7.45 7.45
C VAL A 116 -0.06 7.99 6.12
N THR A 117 1.24 8.24 6.03
CA THR A 117 1.82 8.71 4.76
C THR A 117 1.84 7.57 3.76
N VAL A 118 1.13 7.71 2.65
CA VAL A 118 1.15 6.74 1.55
C VAL A 118 1.96 7.27 0.37
N VAL A 119 2.92 6.47 -0.08
CA VAL A 119 3.77 6.70 -1.25
C VAL A 119 3.41 5.65 -2.30
N PHE A 120 2.81 6.12 -3.38
CA PHE A 120 2.45 5.30 -4.52
C PHE A 120 3.58 5.29 -5.54
N GLY A 121 3.94 4.11 -6.04
CA GLY A 121 4.84 3.91 -7.16
C GLY A 121 4.07 3.28 -8.32
N GLY A 122 4.31 3.76 -9.53
CA GLY A 122 3.74 3.12 -10.70
C GLY A 122 3.99 3.84 -12.01
N ASP A 123 3.74 3.13 -13.09
CA ASP A 123 3.70 3.68 -14.44
C ASP A 123 2.35 3.36 -15.08
N PHE A 124 1.52 4.38 -15.30
CA PHE A 124 0.23 4.22 -15.96
C PHE A 124 0.35 3.75 -17.41
N ARG A 125 1.55 3.75 -17.99
CA ARG A 125 1.82 3.30 -19.36
C ARG A 125 2.22 1.83 -19.46
N GLN A 126 2.52 1.15 -18.34
CA GLN A 126 3.03 -0.24 -18.38
C GLN A 126 1.92 -1.28 -18.45
N THR A 127 0.90 -1.20 -17.60
CA THR A 127 -0.30 -2.06 -17.65
C THR A 127 -1.48 -1.41 -16.92
N LEU A 128 -2.69 -1.57 -17.46
CA LEU A 128 -3.94 -1.15 -16.82
C LEU A 128 -4.40 -2.20 -15.78
N PRO A 129 -5.27 -1.84 -14.81
CA PRO A 129 -5.83 -2.80 -13.86
C PRO A 129 -6.50 -3.96 -14.57
N VAL A 130 -6.33 -5.18 -14.03
CA VAL A 130 -7.14 -6.32 -14.44
C VAL A 130 -8.56 -6.08 -13.95
N ILE A 131 -9.52 -6.01 -14.87
CA ILE A 131 -10.94 -5.91 -14.54
C ILE A 131 -11.37 -7.28 -14.01
N GLN A 132 -11.69 -7.36 -12.72
CA GLN A 132 -12.26 -8.56 -12.08
C GLN A 132 -13.78 -8.49 -12.05
#